data_AF-A0A7J8BXR6-F1
#
_entry.id   AF-A0A7J8BXR6-F1
#
_cell.length_a   1.000
_cell.length_b   1.000
_cell.length_c   1.000
_cell.angle_alpha   90.00
_cell.angle_beta   90.00
_cell.angle_gamma   90.00
#
_symmetry.space_group_name_H-M   'P 1'
#
loop_
_entity.id
_entity.type
_entity.pdbx_description
1 polymer ?
#
loop_
_entity_poly.entity_id
_entity_poly.type
_entity_poly.pdbx_seq_one_letter_code
_entity_poly.pdbx_strand_id
1 'polypeptide(L)'
;MATTHLENQLHSAQKNLLLLQREHASTLSGLHAEIRRLQQRCTDLTYELTLKSSEQTGDAPSSSSELQRRCQELEAQLRAKEQEHEELLRELEQKNAAVTVLEHTVKEREKRYLEELKVKSHKLNMLAGELEQRAGTVAYLTAQLHAAKRKLLSSSGTSDGSPSGSPVLAGYKPAPPRDKLPETPRRRMKKSLSAPLHPEFDEVYRFGAESRKLLLREPVDAMPDPTPFLLARESAEVHLIKERPLVIPPIASDRTSGEQLTR
;
A
#
# COMPACT_ATOMS: atom_id res chain seq x y z
N MET A 1 27.26 -31.22 119.78
CA MET A 1 27.60 -31.32 118.34
C MET A 1 26.42 -31.76 117.48
N ALA A 2 25.57 -32.71 117.89
CA ALA A 2 24.44 -33.19 117.07
C ALA A 2 23.20 -32.26 117.04
N THR A 3 22.90 -31.54 118.12
CA THR A 3 21.73 -30.64 118.23
C THR A 3 21.84 -29.43 117.30
N THR A 4 23.01 -28.80 117.26
CA THR A 4 23.34 -27.67 116.37
C THR A 4 23.25 -28.05 114.89
N HIS A 5 23.49 -29.32 114.55
CA HIS A 5 23.38 -29.82 113.19
C HIS A 5 21.90 -29.93 112.74
N LEU A 6 21.00 -30.42 113.61
CA LEU A 6 19.57 -30.47 113.34
C LEU A 6 18.94 -29.08 113.19
N GLU A 7 19.35 -28.12 114.02
CA GLU A 7 18.88 -26.72 113.91
C GLU A 7 19.32 -26.09 112.58
N ASN A 8 20.56 -26.33 112.16
CA ASN A 8 21.05 -25.88 110.86
C ASN A 8 20.31 -26.55 109.69
N GLN A 9 19.95 -27.83 109.81
CA GLN A 9 19.13 -28.54 108.81
C GLN A 9 17.70 -28.01 108.74
N LEU A 10 17.05 -27.76 109.87
CA LEU A 10 15.72 -27.15 109.94
C LEU A 10 15.74 -25.75 109.30
N HIS A 11 16.74 -24.93 109.66
CA HIS A 11 16.88 -23.58 109.14
C HIS A 11 17.22 -23.57 107.64
N SER A 12 18.00 -24.54 107.15
CA SER A 12 18.25 -24.76 105.72
C SER A 12 17.00 -25.21 104.97
N ALA A 13 16.23 -26.15 105.51
CA ALA A 13 14.97 -26.61 104.91
C ALA A 13 13.93 -25.49 104.83
N GLN A 14 13.81 -24.66 105.86
CA GLN A 14 12.95 -23.47 105.87
C GLN A 14 13.35 -22.47 104.78
N LYS A 15 14.66 -22.19 104.63
CA LYS A 15 15.16 -21.32 103.54
C LYS A 15 14.88 -21.90 102.16
N ASN A 16 15.09 -23.20 101.96
CA ASN A 16 14.80 -23.88 100.70
C ASN A 16 13.31 -23.82 100.36
N LEU A 17 12.43 -24.01 101.35
CA LEU A 17 10.99 -23.91 101.15
C LEU A 17 10.57 -22.49 100.74
N LEU A 18 11.15 -21.47 101.36
CA LEU A 18 10.88 -20.06 101.03
C LEU A 18 11.41 -19.70 99.64
N LEU A 19 12.61 -20.20 99.27
CA LEU A 19 13.15 -20.08 97.91
C LEU A 19 12.21 -20.73 96.90
N LEU A 20 11.76 -21.96 97.15
CA LEU A 20 10.84 -22.68 96.26
C LEU A 20 9.50 -21.94 96.12
N GLN A 21 8.95 -21.41 97.22
CA GLN A 21 7.74 -20.58 97.17
C GLN A 21 7.93 -19.32 96.33
N ARG A 22 9.09 -18.66 96.45
CA ARG A 22 9.45 -17.48 95.64
C ARG A 22 9.60 -17.85 94.16
N GLU A 23 10.25 -18.98 93.85
CA GLU A 23 10.44 -19.49 92.49
C GLU A 23 9.08 -19.87 91.85
N HIS A 24 8.20 -20.53 92.60
CA HIS A 24 6.84 -20.84 92.15
C HIS A 24 6.03 -19.58 91.87
N ALA A 25 6.08 -18.59 92.77
CA ALA A 25 5.39 -17.31 92.56
C ALA A 25 5.93 -16.55 91.32
N SER A 26 7.25 -16.56 91.11
CA SER A 26 7.89 -15.99 89.92
C SER A 26 7.44 -16.71 88.65
N THR A 27 7.39 -18.04 88.68
CA THR A 27 6.97 -18.87 87.54
C THR A 27 5.52 -18.62 87.17
N LEU A 28 4.62 -18.57 88.16
CA LEU A 28 3.20 -18.25 87.94
C LEU A 28 3.01 -16.84 87.36
N SER A 29 3.76 -15.85 87.85
CA SER A 29 3.74 -14.49 87.29
C SER A 29 4.17 -14.47 85.82
N GLY A 30 5.25 -15.20 85.48
CA GLY A 30 5.73 -15.35 84.11
C GLY A 30 4.71 -16.03 83.20
N LEU A 31 4.07 -17.10 83.65
CA LEU A 31 3.02 -17.79 82.89
C LEU A 31 1.80 -16.88 82.65
N HIS A 32 1.36 -16.13 83.65
CA HIS A 32 0.26 -15.17 83.47
C HIS A 32 0.62 -14.04 82.48
N ALA A 33 1.88 -13.59 82.46
CA ALA A 33 2.33 -12.63 81.46
C ALA A 33 2.30 -13.22 80.04
N GLU A 34 2.73 -14.47 79.88
CA GLU A 34 2.72 -15.14 78.58
C GLU A 34 1.30 -15.43 78.08
N ILE A 35 0.39 -15.85 78.98
CA ILE A 35 -1.04 -16.02 78.66
C ILE A 35 -1.62 -14.70 78.15
N ARG A 36 -1.37 -13.59 78.84
CA ARG A 36 -1.83 -12.26 78.39
C ARG A 36 -1.24 -11.87 77.04
N ARG A 37 0.05 -12.13 76.82
CA ARG A 37 0.72 -11.85 75.54
C ARG A 37 0.12 -12.67 74.40
N LEU A 38 -0.17 -13.95 74.64
CA LEU A 38 -0.77 -14.84 73.65
C LEU A 38 -2.21 -14.44 73.36
N GLN A 39 -2.98 -14.10 74.40
CA GLN A 39 -4.34 -13.56 74.25
C GLN A 39 -4.35 -12.30 73.38
N GLN A 40 -3.46 -11.34 73.65
CA GLN A 40 -3.32 -10.14 72.82
C GLN A 40 -2.98 -10.50 71.36
N ARG A 41 -2.05 -11.43 71.14
CA ARG A 41 -1.68 -11.84 69.79
C ARG A 41 -2.83 -12.55 69.05
N CYS A 42 -3.63 -13.33 69.76
CA CYS A 42 -4.82 -13.96 69.22
C CYS A 42 -5.89 -12.92 68.87
N THR A 43 -6.09 -11.89 69.69
CA THR A 43 -7.03 -10.80 69.37
C THR A 43 -6.57 -9.99 68.17
N ASP A 44 -5.27 -9.66 68.09
CA ASP A 44 -4.71 -8.91 66.96
C ASP A 44 -4.84 -9.69 65.65
N LEU A 45 -4.50 -10.98 65.66
CA LEU A 45 -4.65 -11.84 64.49
C LEU A 45 -6.11 -12.01 64.06
N THR A 46 -7.03 -12.13 65.03
CA THR A 46 -8.47 -12.21 64.75
C THR A 46 -8.97 -10.91 64.11
N TYR A 47 -8.51 -9.77 64.60
CA TYR A 47 -8.81 -8.46 64.02
C TYR A 47 -8.28 -8.34 62.58
N GLU A 48 -7.02 -8.71 62.33
CA GLU A 48 -6.44 -8.72 61.00
C GLU A 48 -7.21 -9.62 60.02
N LEU A 49 -7.57 -10.83 60.44
CA LEU A 49 -8.35 -11.75 59.61
C LEU A 49 -9.75 -11.20 59.32
N THR A 50 -10.38 -10.58 60.31
CA THR A 50 -11.71 -9.97 60.14
C THR A 50 -11.64 -8.80 59.14
N LEU A 51 -10.66 -7.90 59.29
CA LEU A 51 -10.40 -6.81 58.33
C LEU A 51 -10.14 -7.33 56.91
N LYS A 52 -9.16 -8.23 56.75
CA LYS A 52 -8.81 -8.81 55.45
C LYS A 52 -10.00 -9.54 54.82
N SER A 53 -10.79 -10.26 55.62
CA SER A 53 -11.99 -10.94 55.13
C SER A 53 -13.08 -9.96 54.68
N SER A 54 -13.25 -8.83 55.35
CA SER A 54 -14.18 -7.76 54.98
C SER A 54 -13.75 -7.04 53.69
N GLU A 55 -12.45 -6.80 53.52
CA GLU A 55 -11.88 -6.23 52.29
C GLU A 55 -12.02 -7.20 51.11
N GLN A 56 -11.82 -8.50 51.34
CA GLN A 56 -11.90 -9.53 50.31
C GLN A 56 -13.35 -9.84 49.89
N THR A 57 -14.33 -9.76 50.78
CA THR A 57 -15.73 -10.11 50.48
C THR A 57 -16.52 -9.00 49.79
N GLY A 58 -16.12 -7.73 49.92
CA GLY A 58 -16.80 -6.59 49.29
C GLY A 58 -16.43 -6.39 47.81
N ASP A 59 -15.13 -6.41 47.47
CA ASP A 59 -14.65 -5.94 46.16
C ASP A 59 -13.92 -7.00 45.31
N ALA A 60 -13.35 -8.04 45.92
CA ALA A 60 -12.54 -9.03 45.20
C ALA A 60 -13.33 -9.93 44.22
N PRO A 61 -14.52 -10.48 44.54
CA PRO A 61 -15.26 -11.29 43.59
C PRO A 61 -15.82 -10.44 42.43
N SER A 62 -16.22 -9.21 42.72
CA SER A 62 -16.70 -8.23 41.73
C SER A 62 -15.58 -7.84 40.76
N SER A 63 -14.41 -7.44 41.27
CA SER A 63 -13.23 -7.11 40.46
C SER A 63 -12.75 -8.30 39.62
N SER A 64 -12.72 -9.52 40.20
CA SER A 64 -12.38 -10.73 39.46
C SER A 64 -13.37 -11.02 38.33
N SER A 65 -14.68 -10.83 38.57
CA SER A 65 -15.71 -11.05 37.55
C SER A 65 -15.65 -10.00 36.42
N GLU A 66 -15.34 -8.75 36.74
CA GLU A 66 -15.17 -7.67 35.77
C GLU A 66 -13.93 -7.90 34.90
N LEU A 67 -12.81 -8.31 35.50
CA LEU A 67 -11.61 -8.71 34.77
C LEU A 67 -11.89 -9.90 33.85
N GLN A 68 -12.61 -10.91 34.33
CA GLN A 68 -12.99 -12.05 33.51
C GLN A 68 -13.89 -11.65 32.32
N ARG A 69 -14.87 -10.77 32.54
CA ARG A 69 -15.71 -10.23 31.48
C ARG A 69 -14.89 -9.45 30.46
N ARG A 70 -13.94 -8.63 30.93
CA ARG A 70 -13.05 -7.85 30.05
C ARG A 70 -12.11 -8.75 29.25
N CYS A 71 -11.60 -9.83 29.84
CA CYS A 71 -10.84 -10.84 29.13
C CYS A 71 -11.68 -11.50 28.03
N GLN A 72 -12.91 -11.92 28.34
CA GLN A 72 -13.82 -12.52 27.34
C GLN A 72 -14.16 -11.55 26.21
N GLU A 73 -14.37 -10.27 26.52
CA GLU A 73 -14.65 -9.24 25.51
C GLU A 73 -13.43 -9.00 24.62
N LEU A 74 -12.22 -8.93 25.18
CA LEU A 74 -10.98 -8.82 24.42
C LEU A 74 -10.72 -10.06 23.56
N GLU A 75 -10.99 -11.26 24.06
CA GLU A 75 -10.90 -12.50 23.28
C GLU A 75 -11.90 -12.50 22.11
N ALA A 76 -13.13 -12.04 22.34
CA ALA A 76 -14.14 -11.93 21.29
C ALA A 76 -13.73 -10.90 20.22
N GLN A 77 -13.19 -9.75 20.63
CA GLN A 77 -12.65 -8.74 19.72
C GLN A 77 -11.46 -9.27 18.93
N LEU A 78 -10.55 -10.01 19.57
CA LEU A 78 -9.42 -10.64 18.91
C LEU A 78 -9.89 -11.63 17.84
N ARG A 79 -10.83 -12.52 18.17
CA ARG A 79 -11.39 -13.48 17.20
C ARG A 79 -12.08 -12.79 16.03
N ALA A 80 -12.84 -11.71 16.29
CA ALA A 80 -13.47 -10.94 15.23
C ALA A 80 -12.43 -10.31 14.29
N LYS A 81 -11.32 -9.80 14.85
CA LYS A 81 -10.21 -9.25 14.06
C LYS A 81 -9.43 -10.30 13.30
N GLU A 82 -9.23 -11.48 13.86
CA GLU A 82 -8.62 -12.61 13.18
C GLU A 82 -9.48 -13.06 11.98
N GLN A 83 -10.80 -13.14 12.15
CA GLN A 83 -11.74 -13.46 11.06
C GLN A 83 -11.70 -12.40 9.94
N GLU A 84 -11.78 -11.11 10.29
CA GLU A 84 -11.66 -10.01 9.34
C GLU A 84 -10.31 -10.08 8.59
N HIS A 85 -9.22 -10.35 9.29
CA HIS A 85 -7.90 -10.49 8.69
C HIS A 85 -7.83 -11.68 7.72
N GLU A 86 -8.39 -12.84 8.08
CA GLU A 86 -8.47 -13.98 7.18
C GLU A 86 -9.29 -13.70 5.92
N GLU A 87 -10.42 -12.99 6.05
CA GLU A 87 -11.23 -12.57 4.91
C GLU A 87 -10.45 -11.63 3.98
N LEU A 88 -9.76 -10.64 4.55
CA LEU A 88 -8.90 -9.73 3.79
C LEU A 88 -7.75 -10.46 3.08
N LEU A 89 -7.15 -11.48 3.71
CA LEU A 89 -6.15 -12.31 3.05
C LEU A 89 -6.73 -13.07 1.86
N ARG A 90 -7.91 -13.69 2.01
CA ARG A 90 -8.60 -14.39 0.91
C ARG A 90 -8.94 -13.43 -0.24
N GLU A 91 -9.43 -12.23 0.06
CA GLU A 91 -9.69 -11.21 -0.96
C GLU A 91 -8.42 -10.77 -1.69
N LEU A 92 -7.32 -10.58 -0.95
CA LEU A 92 -6.03 -10.20 -1.51
C LEU A 92 -5.51 -11.30 -2.45
N GLU A 93 -5.60 -12.56 -2.04
CA GLU A 93 -5.24 -13.71 -2.88
C GLU A 93 -6.08 -13.77 -4.17
N GLN A 94 -7.40 -13.59 -4.07
CA GLN A 94 -8.29 -13.55 -5.23
C GLN A 94 -7.95 -12.38 -6.19
N LYS A 95 -7.68 -11.19 -5.65
CA LYS A 95 -7.28 -10.02 -6.45
C LYS A 95 -5.94 -10.24 -7.11
N ASN A 96 -4.96 -10.82 -6.41
CA ASN A 96 -3.66 -11.17 -6.98
C ASN A 96 -3.80 -12.20 -8.11
N ALA A 97 -4.63 -13.23 -7.92
CA ALA A 97 -4.94 -14.18 -8.99
C ALA A 97 -5.56 -13.48 -10.22
N ALA A 98 -6.53 -12.58 -10.02
CA ALA A 98 -7.12 -11.82 -11.11
C ALA A 98 -6.09 -10.92 -11.83
N VAL A 99 -5.19 -10.27 -11.08
CA VAL A 99 -4.09 -9.48 -11.64
C VAL A 99 -3.20 -10.34 -12.52
N THR A 100 -2.76 -11.51 -12.05
CA THR A 100 -1.90 -12.40 -12.86
C THR A 100 -2.54 -12.84 -14.17
N VAL A 101 -3.85 -13.16 -14.16
CA VAL A 101 -4.60 -13.52 -15.37
C VAL A 101 -4.70 -12.34 -16.33
N LEU A 102 -4.99 -11.14 -15.82
CA LEU A 102 -5.07 -9.93 -16.63
C LEU A 102 -3.71 -9.56 -17.23
N GLU A 103 -2.64 -9.64 -16.44
CA GLU A 103 -1.27 -9.43 -16.91
C GLU A 103 -0.90 -10.39 -18.04
N HIS A 104 -1.19 -11.69 -17.87
CA HIS A 104 -0.99 -12.67 -18.92
C HIS A 104 -1.78 -12.31 -20.20
N THR A 105 -3.06 -11.97 -20.03
CA THR A 105 -3.95 -11.62 -21.15
C THR A 105 -3.45 -10.40 -21.92
N VAL A 106 -2.97 -9.37 -21.23
CA VAL A 106 -2.40 -8.17 -21.85
C VAL A 106 -1.12 -8.52 -22.61
N LYS A 107 -0.21 -9.27 -21.99
CA LYS A 107 1.05 -9.73 -22.62
C LYS A 107 0.78 -10.55 -23.88
N GLU A 108 -0.19 -11.46 -23.85
CA GLU A 108 -0.58 -12.24 -25.02
C GLU A 108 -1.18 -11.38 -26.14
N ARG A 109 -2.07 -10.45 -25.80
CA ARG A 109 -2.64 -9.51 -26.78
C ARG A 109 -1.58 -8.63 -27.41
N GLU A 110 -0.65 -8.11 -26.61
CA GLU A 110 0.48 -7.31 -27.09
C GLU A 110 1.34 -8.11 -28.07
N LYS A 111 1.69 -9.36 -27.72
CA LYS A 111 2.44 -10.27 -28.61
C LYS A 111 1.72 -10.47 -29.95
N ARG A 112 0.42 -10.75 -29.92
CA ARG A 112 -0.40 -10.93 -31.14
C ARG A 112 -0.40 -9.67 -32.01
N TYR A 113 -0.62 -8.49 -31.42
CA TYR A 113 -0.61 -7.23 -32.17
C TYR A 113 0.76 -6.90 -32.76
N LEU A 114 1.85 -7.21 -32.06
CA LEU A 114 3.20 -7.04 -32.60
C LEU A 114 3.45 -7.98 -33.79
N GLU A 115 2.99 -9.23 -33.73
CA GLU A 115 3.09 -10.19 -34.84
C GLU A 115 2.26 -9.72 -36.05
N GLU A 116 1.02 -9.29 -35.83
CA GLU A 116 0.20 -8.72 -36.90
C GLU A 116 0.84 -7.49 -37.54
N LEU A 117 1.41 -6.59 -36.72
CA LEU A 117 2.08 -5.39 -37.20
C LEU A 117 3.30 -5.75 -38.05
N LYS A 118 4.08 -6.77 -37.64
CA LYS A 118 5.21 -7.28 -38.43
C LYS A 118 4.76 -7.81 -39.79
N VAL A 119 3.70 -8.61 -39.83
CA VAL A 119 3.15 -9.16 -41.08
C VAL A 119 2.63 -8.04 -41.99
N LYS A 120 1.88 -7.09 -41.44
CA LYS A 120 1.35 -5.92 -42.19
C LYS A 120 2.50 -5.05 -42.72
N SER A 121 3.52 -4.80 -41.91
CA SER A 121 4.72 -4.05 -42.31
C SER A 121 5.46 -4.76 -43.46
N HIS A 122 5.66 -6.07 -43.37
CA HIS A 122 6.27 -6.85 -44.45
C HIS A 122 5.46 -6.76 -45.74
N LYS A 123 4.13 -6.89 -45.67
CA LYS A 123 3.24 -6.76 -46.83
C LYS A 123 3.30 -5.36 -47.44
N LEU A 124 3.31 -4.31 -46.62
CA LEU A 124 3.46 -2.94 -47.10
C LEU A 124 4.79 -2.75 -47.84
N ASN A 125 5.89 -3.28 -47.32
CA ASN A 125 7.19 -3.20 -47.98
C ASN A 125 7.20 -3.93 -49.33
N MET A 126 6.56 -5.10 -49.43
CA MET A 126 6.43 -5.83 -50.69
C MET A 126 5.65 -5.02 -51.73
N LEU A 127 4.48 -4.49 -51.36
CA LEU A 127 3.66 -3.69 -52.27
C LEU A 127 4.33 -2.36 -52.65
N ALA A 128 5.04 -1.71 -51.71
CA ALA A 128 5.82 -0.52 -51.98
C ALA A 128 6.95 -0.82 -52.99
N GLY A 129 7.63 -1.96 -52.85
CA GLY A 129 8.62 -2.43 -53.83
C GLY A 129 8.02 -2.67 -55.22
N GLU A 130 6.86 -3.32 -55.30
CA GLU A 130 6.15 -3.52 -56.58
C GLU A 130 5.73 -2.19 -57.22
N LEU A 131 5.26 -1.24 -56.42
CA LEU A 131 4.89 0.09 -56.90
C LEU A 131 6.10 0.84 -57.44
N GLU A 132 7.23 0.80 -56.74
CA GLU A 132 8.49 1.43 -57.15
C GLU A 132 9.02 0.83 -58.47
N GLN A 133 8.96 -0.51 -58.61
CA GLN A 133 9.33 -1.18 -59.86
C GLN A 133 8.44 -0.76 -61.04
N ARG A 134 7.13 -0.64 -60.81
CA ARG A 134 6.19 -0.15 -61.83
C ARG A 134 6.47 1.31 -62.18
N ALA A 135 6.71 2.16 -61.18
CA ALA A 135 7.07 3.56 -61.38
C ALA A 135 8.36 3.69 -62.20
N GLY A 136 9.39 2.90 -61.90
CA GLY A 136 10.63 2.84 -62.68
C GLY A 136 10.42 2.41 -64.13
N THR A 137 9.56 1.42 -64.36
CA THR A 137 9.19 0.98 -65.72
C THR A 137 8.46 2.08 -66.50
N VAL A 138 7.50 2.76 -65.86
CA VAL A 138 6.79 3.90 -66.47
C VAL A 138 7.75 5.03 -66.82
N ALA A 139 8.67 5.37 -65.92
CA ALA A 139 9.69 6.38 -66.18
C ALA A 139 10.59 6.00 -67.37
N TYR A 140 11.03 4.75 -67.44
CA TYR A 140 11.82 4.22 -68.57
C TYR A 140 11.06 4.31 -69.90
N LEU A 141 9.82 3.81 -69.96
CA LEU A 141 8.98 3.88 -71.16
C LEU A 141 8.66 5.33 -71.56
N THR A 142 8.44 6.21 -70.59
CA THR A 142 8.23 7.65 -70.81
C THR A 142 9.48 8.27 -71.43
N ALA A 143 10.67 7.96 -70.92
CA ALA A 143 11.94 8.40 -71.51
C ALA A 143 12.13 7.86 -72.94
N GLN A 144 11.79 6.59 -73.18
CA GLN A 144 11.84 5.98 -74.51
C GLN A 144 10.89 6.68 -75.50
N LEU A 145 9.66 6.98 -75.08
CA LEU A 145 8.68 7.73 -75.87
C LEU A 145 9.21 9.12 -76.20
N HIS A 146 9.74 9.85 -75.21
CA HIS A 146 10.36 11.15 -75.45
C HIS A 146 11.54 11.06 -76.42
N ALA A 147 12.41 10.06 -76.28
CA ALA A 147 13.53 9.84 -77.20
C ALA A 147 13.06 9.55 -78.64
N ALA A 148 12.05 8.71 -78.82
CA ALA A 148 11.45 8.40 -80.11
C ALA A 148 10.80 9.64 -80.75
N LYS A 149 10.04 10.42 -79.97
CA LYS A 149 9.44 11.68 -80.42
C LYS A 149 10.50 12.67 -80.91
N ARG A 150 11.62 12.82 -80.19
CA ARG A 150 12.73 13.67 -80.64
C ARG A 150 13.32 13.17 -81.96
N LYS A 151 13.56 11.86 -82.11
CA LYS A 151 14.09 11.29 -83.36
C LYS A 151 13.15 11.56 -84.55
N LEU A 152 11.84 11.40 -84.37
CA LEU A 152 10.85 11.70 -85.41
C LEU A 152 10.86 13.18 -85.80
N LEU A 153 10.84 14.09 -84.82
CA LEU A 153 10.91 15.53 -85.05
C LEU A 153 12.22 15.96 -85.72
N SER A 154 13.35 15.33 -85.37
CA SER A 154 14.64 15.56 -86.04
C SER A 154 14.69 14.99 -87.45
N SER A 155 13.96 13.90 -87.75
CA SER A 155 13.87 13.32 -89.10
C SER A 155 12.92 14.07 -90.03
N SER A 156 11.92 14.77 -89.50
CA SER A 156 11.02 15.65 -90.27
C SER A 156 11.59 17.05 -90.51
N GLY A 157 12.85 17.31 -90.12
CA GLY A 157 13.52 18.61 -90.20
C GLY A 157 14.32 18.87 -91.47
N THR A 158 14.25 18.02 -92.50
CA THR A 158 14.84 18.28 -93.82
C THR A 158 13.75 18.50 -94.88
N SER A 159 13.01 19.60 -94.72
CA SER A 159 12.38 20.28 -95.85
C SER A 159 12.31 21.76 -95.51
N ASP A 160 13.18 22.48 -96.19
CA ASP A 160 13.24 23.91 -96.47
C ASP A 160 11.89 24.66 -96.35
N GLY A 161 11.90 25.86 -95.73
CA GLY A 161 10.77 26.79 -95.81
C GLY A 161 10.47 27.63 -94.56
N SER A 162 11.10 28.81 -94.48
CA SER A 162 10.67 30.12 -93.93
C SER A 162 9.88 30.24 -92.59
N PRO A 163 10.25 31.21 -91.72
CA PRO A 163 9.46 31.58 -90.54
C PRO A 163 8.42 32.64 -90.92
N SER A 164 7.14 32.28 -90.95
CA SER A 164 6.06 33.28 -90.94
C SER A 164 4.77 32.70 -90.40
N GLY A 165 4.13 33.47 -89.52
CA GLY A 165 2.74 33.24 -89.11
C GLY A 165 2.58 32.55 -87.77
N SER A 166 2.45 33.35 -86.71
CA SER A 166 1.68 32.94 -85.53
C SER A 166 0.29 32.46 -85.97
N PRO A 167 -0.24 31.34 -85.43
CA PRO A 167 -1.63 31.28 -85.06
C PRO A 167 -1.74 31.73 -83.60
N VAL A 168 -2.49 32.80 -83.40
CA VAL A 168 -3.06 33.19 -82.11
C VAL A 168 -3.83 31.98 -81.57
N LEU A 169 -3.20 31.19 -80.70
CA LEU A 169 -3.92 30.35 -79.76
C LEU A 169 -4.15 31.19 -78.52
N ALA A 170 -5.38 31.70 -78.47
CA ALA A 170 -6.00 32.39 -77.36
C ALA A 170 -5.48 31.89 -76.03
N GLY A 171 -5.07 32.82 -75.17
CA GLY A 171 -4.74 32.57 -73.77
C GLY A 171 -5.94 32.03 -73.01
N TYR A 172 -6.21 30.74 -73.14
CA TYR A 172 -6.91 29.97 -72.13
C TYR A 172 -5.89 29.66 -71.04
N LYS A 173 -5.78 30.56 -70.06
CA LYS A 173 -5.47 30.09 -68.72
C LYS A 173 -6.69 29.28 -68.29
N PRO A 174 -6.63 27.96 -68.08
CA PRO A 174 -7.68 27.32 -67.33
C PRO A 174 -7.60 27.95 -65.93
N ALA A 175 -8.56 28.81 -65.61
CA ALA A 175 -8.85 29.09 -64.23
C ALA A 175 -9.06 27.72 -63.55
N PRO A 176 -8.49 27.48 -62.37
CA PRO A 176 -8.68 26.21 -61.68
C PRO A 176 -10.18 25.94 -61.57
N PRO A 177 -10.63 24.69 -61.79
CA PRO A 177 -12.03 24.34 -61.58
C PRO A 177 -12.48 24.92 -60.25
N ARG A 178 -13.59 25.67 -60.25
CA ARG A 178 -14.32 25.95 -59.01
C ARG A 178 -14.92 24.63 -58.57
N ASP A 179 -14.08 23.77 -58.02
CA ASP A 179 -14.52 22.65 -57.22
C ASP A 179 -15.33 23.28 -56.10
N LYS A 180 -16.64 23.08 -56.19
CA LYS A 180 -17.51 23.16 -55.03
C LYS A 180 -16.86 22.21 -54.04
N LEU A 181 -16.15 22.75 -53.06
CA LEU A 181 -15.79 21.98 -51.88
C LEU A 181 -17.07 21.25 -51.47
N PRO A 182 -17.03 19.94 -51.18
CA PRO A 182 -18.14 19.36 -50.45
C PRO A 182 -18.34 20.26 -49.24
N GLU A 183 -19.58 20.72 -49.06
CA GLU A 183 -20.05 21.43 -47.88
C GLU A 183 -19.81 20.49 -46.70
N THR A 184 -18.57 20.43 -46.22
CA THR A 184 -18.25 19.69 -45.02
C THR A 184 -19.03 20.41 -43.94
N PRO A 185 -19.96 19.73 -43.25
CA PRO A 185 -20.54 20.33 -42.08
C PRO A 185 -19.35 20.59 -41.17
N ARG A 186 -18.99 21.87 -40.97
CA ARG A 186 -18.24 22.33 -39.80
C ARG A 186 -19.16 22.10 -38.60
N ARG A 187 -19.43 20.82 -38.32
CA ARG A 187 -20.11 20.35 -37.14
C ARG A 187 -19.06 20.44 -36.05
N ARG A 188 -18.98 21.65 -35.49
CA ARG A 188 -18.63 21.92 -34.10
C ARG A 188 -18.81 20.62 -33.31
N MET A 189 -17.71 20.01 -32.89
CA MET A 189 -17.78 18.82 -32.05
C MET A 189 -18.44 19.19 -30.73
N LYS A 190 -19.75 19.06 -30.69
CA LYS A 190 -20.56 19.03 -29.49
C LYS A 190 -21.12 17.62 -29.45
N LYS A 191 -20.47 16.80 -28.62
CA LYS A 191 -21.03 15.67 -27.87
C LYS A 191 -21.64 14.53 -28.70
N SER A 192 -20.88 13.45 -28.87
CA SER A 192 -21.25 12.06 -28.51
C SER A 192 -20.24 11.07 -29.14
N LEU A 193 -19.09 10.86 -28.50
CA LEU A 193 -18.26 9.68 -28.75
C LEU A 193 -18.83 8.51 -27.94
N SER A 194 -19.95 7.96 -28.37
CA SER A 194 -20.58 6.81 -27.69
C SER A 194 -21.14 5.77 -28.66
N ALA A 195 -20.56 5.66 -29.85
CA ALA A 195 -20.84 4.53 -30.75
C ALA A 195 -19.53 3.78 -31.01
N PRO A 196 -19.38 2.54 -30.53
CA PRO A 196 -18.21 1.71 -30.82
C PRO A 196 -18.11 1.40 -32.32
N LEU A 197 -16.90 1.52 -32.88
CA LEU A 197 -16.61 1.21 -34.28
C LEU A 197 -16.59 -0.31 -34.60
N HIS A 198 -17.07 -1.15 -33.69
CA HIS A 198 -17.06 -2.60 -33.84
C HIS A 198 -18.29 -3.24 -33.15
N PRO A 199 -19.10 -4.06 -33.85
CA PRO A 199 -20.33 -4.67 -33.29
C PRO A 199 -20.12 -5.58 -32.08
N GLU A 200 -18.91 -6.11 -31.88
CA GLU A 200 -18.64 -7.14 -30.86
C GLU A 200 -18.29 -6.56 -29.48
N PHE A 201 -18.18 -5.23 -29.37
CA PHE A 201 -18.03 -4.53 -28.08
C PHE A 201 -19.34 -3.99 -27.51
N ASP A 202 -20.47 -4.21 -28.21
CA ASP A 202 -21.77 -3.65 -27.84
C ASP A 202 -22.37 -4.33 -26.58
N GLU A 203 -22.03 -5.60 -26.36
CA GLU A 203 -22.49 -6.39 -25.20
C GLU A 203 -21.83 -5.97 -23.88
N VAL A 204 -20.58 -5.51 -23.92
CA VAL A 204 -19.83 -5.04 -22.74
C VAL A 204 -20.40 -3.70 -22.24
N TYR A 205 -20.95 -2.88 -23.15
CA TYR A 205 -21.51 -1.57 -22.80
C TYR A 205 -22.96 -1.63 -22.31
N ARG A 206 -23.75 -2.64 -22.70
CA ARG A 206 -25.14 -2.81 -22.22
C ARG A 206 -25.23 -3.26 -20.76
N PHE A 207 -24.25 -4.02 -20.27
CA PHE A 207 -24.23 -4.47 -18.87
C PHE A 207 -24.11 -3.32 -17.85
N GLY A 208 -23.75 -2.11 -18.27
CA GLY A 208 -23.68 -0.91 -17.42
C GLY A 208 -24.93 -0.03 -17.39
N ALA A 209 -25.99 -0.39 -18.12
CA ALA A 209 -27.21 0.42 -18.24
C ALA A 209 -28.32 0.04 -17.23
N GLU A 210 -28.45 -1.24 -16.87
CA GLU A 210 -29.60 -1.72 -16.08
C GLU A 210 -29.47 -1.58 -14.55
N SER A 211 -28.26 -1.33 -14.00
CA SER A 211 -28.06 -1.25 -12.54
C SER A 211 -28.22 0.14 -11.92
N ARG A 212 -28.63 1.16 -12.68
CA ARG A 212 -28.82 2.52 -12.15
C ARG A 212 -30.29 2.87 -11.94
N LYS A 213 -30.91 2.20 -10.96
CA LYS A 213 -32.02 2.84 -10.21
C LYS A 213 -31.42 3.91 -9.32
N LEU A 214 -31.61 5.17 -9.73
CA LEU A 214 -31.71 6.37 -8.89
C LEU A 214 -31.07 6.28 -7.50
N LEU A 215 -29.74 6.25 -7.43
CA LEU A 215 -29.03 6.77 -6.27
C LEU A 215 -28.38 8.08 -6.70
N LEU A 216 -28.85 9.14 -6.06
CA LEU A 216 -28.32 10.49 -6.06
C LEU A 216 -26.79 10.42 -6.04
N ARG A 217 -26.18 10.83 -7.16
CA ARG A 217 -24.72 10.94 -7.32
C ARG A 217 -24.19 11.84 -6.20
N GLU A 218 -23.47 11.25 -5.25
CA GLU A 218 -22.72 11.96 -4.23
C GLU A 218 -21.74 12.92 -4.93
N PRO A 219 -21.66 14.21 -4.52
CA PRO A 219 -20.78 15.16 -5.17
C PRO A 219 -19.34 14.74 -4.90
N VAL A 220 -18.69 14.14 -5.90
CA VAL A 220 -17.25 13.94 -5.91
C VAL A 220 -16.62 15.32 -5.76
N ASP A 221 -15.91 15.51 -4.66
CA ASP A 221 -15.18 16.75 -4.39
C ASP A 221 -14.27 17.04 -5.59
N ALA A 222 -14.34 18.26 -6.12
CA ALA A 222 -13.58 18.62 -7.31
C ALA A 222 -12.10 18.44 -6.98
N MET A 223 -11.40 17.64 -7.79
CA MET A 223 -9.98 17.37 -7.61
C MET A 223 -9.23 18.70 -7.44
N PRO A 224 -8.38 18.84 -6.39
CA PRO A 224 -7.73 20.11 -6.08
C PRO A 224 -6.93 20.59 -7.29
N ASP A 225 -7.06 21.89 -7.59
CA ASP A 225 -6.37 22.54 -8.70
C ASP A 225 -4.85 22.31 -8.60
N PRO A 226 -4.19 21.73 -9.63
CA PRO A 226 -2.75 21.50 -9.62
C PRO A 226 -1.92 22.78 -9.87
N THR A 227 -2.55 23.92 -10.15
CA THR A 227 -1.88 25.22 -10.39
C THR A 227 -0.83 25.63 -9.33
N PRO A 228 -0.99 25.42 -8.00
CA PRO A 228 0.02 25.79 -7.02
C PRO A 228 1.34 25.00 -7.14
N PHE A 229 1.33 23.80 -7.74
CA PHE A 229 2.54 22.99 -7.93
C PHE A 229 3.36 23.42 -9.15
N LEU A 230 2.74 24.14 -10.09
CA LEU A 230 3.41 24.62 -11.30
C LEU A 230 4.10 25.97 -11.07
N LEU A 231 3.48 26.85 -10.30
CA LEU A 231 4.04 28.18 -9.98
C LEU A 231 5.26 28.12 -9.04
N ALA A 232 5.35 27.08 -8.20
CA ALA A 232 6.49 26.89 -7.29
C ALA A 232 7.80 26.51 -8.03
N ARG A 233 7.72 26.17 -9.32
CA ARG A 233 8.86 25.66 -10.09
C ARG A 233 9.51 26.72 -11.00
N GLU A 234 8.86 27.88 -11.20
CA GLU A 234 9.41 28.95 -12.06
C GLU A 234 10.37 29.90 -11.33
N SER A 235 10.42 29.90 -9.99
CA SER A 235 11.23 30.86 -9.21
C SER A 235 12.58 30.35 -8.68
N ALA A 236 13.00 29.13 -9.00
CA ALA A 236 14.28 28.60 -8.51
C ALA A 236 15.33 28.60 -9.63
N GLU A 237 16.06 29.71 -9.72
CA GLU A 237 17.33 29.82 -10.41
C GLU A 237 18.25 28.64 -10.08
N VAL A 238 18.84 28.10 -11.15
CA VAL A 238 20.10 27.35 -11.24
C VAL A 238 20.88 27.30 -9.92
N HIS A 239 20.71 26.23 -9.14
CA HIS A 239 21.66 25.87 -8.08
C HIS A 239 22.06 24.40 -8.24
N LEU A 240 23.35 24.21 -8.49
CA LEU A 240 24.00 22.92 -8.64
C LEU A 240 23.68 21.99 -7.47
N ILE A 241 23.53 20.72 -7.81
CA ILE A 241 23.48 19.55 -6.93
C ILE A 241 24.64 19.64 -5.92
N LYS A 242 24.30 19.79 -4.64
CA LYS A 242 25.21 19.49 -3.53
C LYS A 242 24.53 18.44 -2.66
N GLU A 243 25.09 17.24 -2.70
CA GLU A 243 24.67 16.07 -1.93
C GLU A 243 24.46 16.41 -0.45
N ARG A 244 23.34 15.96 0.11
CA ARG A 244 23.15 15.89 1.57
C ARG A 244 23.50 14.48 2.04
N PRO A 245 24.32 14.33 3.10
CA PRO A 245 24.65 13.01 3.62
C PRO A 245 23.46 12.40 4.36
N LEU A 246 23.32 11.08 4.24
CA LEU A 246 22.33 10.27 4.95
C LEU A 246 22.61 10.30 6.46
N VAL A 247 21.67 10.80 7.24
CA VAL A 247 21.71 10.76 8.71
C VAL A 247 21.22 9.38 9.13
N ILE A 248 22.15 8.46 9.41
CA ILE A 248 21.86 7.19 10.09
C ILE A 248 22.06 7.43 11.60
N PRO A 249 21.09 7.07 12.47
CA PRO A 249 21.25 7.20 13.92
C PRO A 249 22.28 6.19 14.45
N PRO A 250 23.00 6.51 15.54
CA PRO A 250 24.08 5.67 16.05
C PRO A 250 23.52 4.39 16.68
N ILE A 251 24.05 3.24 16.25
CA ILE A 251 23.81 1.94 16.88
C ILE A 251 24.72 1.84 18.11
N ALA A 252 24.13 1.69 19.30
CA ALA A 252 24.88 1.42 20.52
C ALA A 252 25.58 0.05 20.39
N SER A 253 26.91 0.06 20.44
CA SER A 253 27.72 -1.15 20.46
C SER A 253 27.96 -1.57 21.91
N ASP A 254 27.18 -2.53 22.41
CA ASP A 254 27.57 -3.30 23.58
C ASP A 254 28.64 -4.31 23.16
N ARG A 255 29.91 -3.94 23.43
CA ARG A 255 31.04 -4.87 23.51
C ARG A 255 31.77 -4.61 24.82
N THR A 256 31.28 -5.22 25.89
CA THR A 256 32.04 -5.42 27.13
C THR A 256 32.60 -6.84 27.13
N SER A 257 33.85 -6.96 26.71
CA SER A 257 34.76 -8.06 27.06
C SER A 257 35.97 -7.36 27.67
N GLY A 258 36.11 -7.35 28.99
CA GLY A 258 36.82 -8.40 29.74
C GLY A 258 38.29 -7.95 29.82
N GLU A 259 38.76 -7.45 30.96
CA GLU A 259 39.62 -8.14 31.94
C GLU A 259 40.54 -7.02 32.49
N GLN A 260 41.00 -6.91 33.73
CA GLN A 260 41.52 -7.85 34.73
C GLN A 260 41.77 -6.99 35.98
N LEU A 261 41.56 -7.50 37.21
CA LEU A 261 42.59 -7.36 38.24
C LEU A 261 42.37 -8.34 39.40
N THR A 262 43.36 -9.21 39.53
CA THR A 262 43.67 -10.07 40.66
C THR A 262 44.04 -9.28 41.92
N ARG A 263 43.36 -9.54 43.04
CA ARG A 263 43.94 -9.95 44.35
C ARG A 263 42.85 -10.08 45.40
#